data_AF-A0A7K2MPL9-F1
#
_entry.id   AF-A0A7K2MPL9-F1
#
_cell.length_a   1.000
_cell.length_b   1.000
_cell.length_c   1.000
_cell.angle_alpha   90.00
_cell.angle_beta   90.00
_cell.angle_gamma   90.00
#
_symmetry.space_group_name_H-M   'P 1'
#
loop_
_entity.id
_entity.type
_entity.pdbx_description
1 polymer ?
#
loop_
_entity_poly.entity_id
_entity_poly.type
_entity_poly.pdbx_seq_one_letter_code
_entity_poly.pdbx_strand_id
1 'polypeptide(L)'
;DAGADDYVTKPFGMDELLARLRAAVRRAEPVPGGEDEVVVDTAEFTVDLAAKKVNRGGKDVRLTPTEWHLLEVLVRNTGRLVSQKQLLQEVWGPSYGTETNYLRVYMAQLRRKLEADPAHPRHFITEPGMGYRFEK
;
A
#
# COMPACT_ATOMS: atom_id res chain seq x y z
N ASP A 1 20.68 -14.12 32.09
CA ASP A 1 21.92 -14.12 31.32
C ASP A 1 21.57 -14.40 29.86
N ALA A 2 22.13 -13.59 28.95
CA ALA A 2 21.82 -13.42 27.51
C ALA A 2 20.35 -13.01 27.20
N GLY A 3 19.93 -11.75 27.22
CA GLY A 3 20.63 -10.60 26.64
C GLY A 3 20.50 -10.64 25.12
N ALA A 4 19.29 -10.42 24.60
CA ALA A 4 19.03 -10.33 23.18
C ALA A 4 19.69 -9.04 22.65
N ASP A 5 20.90 -9.19 22.15
CA ASP A 5 21.58 -8.22 21.29
C ASP A 5 20.92 -8.20 19.91
N ASP A 6 19.66 -7.75 19.85
CA ASP A 6 19.06 -7.40 18.56
C ASP A 6 19.68 -6.07 18.12
N TYR A 7 20.80 -6.22 17.41
CA TYR A 7 21.48 -5.19 16.63
C TYR A 7 20.48 -4.54 15.65
N VAL A 8 19.81 -3.49 16.13
CA VAL A 8 19.13 -2.50 15.30
C VAL A 8 20.19 -1.77 14.48
N THR A 9 20.54 -2.33 13.33
CA THR A 9 21.49 -1.70 12.41
C THR A 9 20.75 -0.90 11.35
N LYS A 10 20.99 0.42 11.45
CA LYS A 10 20.72 1.54 10.55
C LYS A 10 19.37 2.27 10.73
N PRO A 11 19.40 3.63 10.77
CA PRO A 11 18.37 4.44 11.41
C PRO A 11 17.08 4.56 10.59
N PHE A 12 15.95 4.36 11.26
CA PHE A 12 14.58 4.43 10.75
C PHE A 12 14.06 5.83 10.37
N GLY A 13 14.93 6.83 10.14
CA GLY A 13 14.53 8.24 10.01
C GLY A 13 14.73 8.87 8.64
N MET A 14 15.64 8.36 7.80
CA MET A 14 16.02 9.05 6.55
C MET A 14 15.32 8.49 5.32
N ASP A 15 15.19 7.17 5.21
CA ASP A 15 14.59 6.54 4.02
C ASP A 15 13.08 6.77 3.94
N GLU A 16 12.37 6.82 5.08
CA GLU A 16 10.96 7.19 5.10
C GLU A 16 10.77 8.68 4.76
N LEU A 17 11.65 9.57 5.24
CA LEU A 17 11.63 10.98 4.88
C LEU A 17 11.92 11.18 3.39
N LEU A 18 12.93 10.49 2.85
CA LEU A 18 13.26 10.51 1.43
C LEU A 18 12.15 9.88 0.59
N ALA A 19 11.49 8.82 1.05
CA ALA A 19 10.35 8.25 0.37
C ALA A 19 9.14 9.20 0.37
N ARG A 20 8.86 9.87 1.49
CA ARG A 20 7.83 10.93 1.55
C ARG A 20 8.18 12.07 0.60
N LEU A 21 9.45 12.44 0.48
CA LEU A 21 9.93 13.50 -0.40
C LEU A 21 9.86 13.08 -1.88
N ARG A 22 10.27 11.85 -2.23
CA ARG A 22 10.15 11.27 -3.58
C ARG A 22 8.70 11.07 -4.01
N ALA A 23 7.83 10.58 -3.12
CA ALA A 23 6.40 10.43 -3.37
C ALA A 23 5.67 11.77 -3.49
N ALA A 24 6.18 12.83 -2.86
CA ALA A 24 5.70 14.20 -3.11
C ALA A 24 6.12 14.70 -4.49
N VAL A 25 7.33 14.37 -4.97
CA VAL A 25 7.84 14.77 -6.28
C VAL A 25 7.19 14.01 -7.44
N ARG A 26 7.01 12.68 -7.35
CA ARG A 26 6.34 11.89 -8.40
C ARG A 26 4.86 12.27 -8.59
N ARG A 27 4.25 12.93 -7.59
CA ARG A 27 2.88 13.45 -7.66
C ARG A 27 2.68 14.53 -8.73
N ALA A 28 3.76 15.00 -9.35
CA ALA A 28 3.74 16.00 -10.42
C ALA A 28 3.63 15.43 -11.85
N GLU A 29 3.69 14.12 -12.04
CA GLU A 29 3.52 13.52 -13.38
C GLU A 29 2.21 12.70 -13.44
N PRO A 30 1.19 13.20 -14.16
CA PRO A 30 0.03 12.38 -14.50
C PRO A 30 0.51 11.27 -15.45
N VAL A 31 0.31 10.01 -15.06
CA VAL A 31 0.43 8.89 -16.00
C VAL A 31 -0.77 8.95 -16.95
N PRO A 32 -0.57 9.13 -18.27
CA PRO A 32 -1.66 9.15 -19.22
C PRO A 32 -2.03 7.73 -19.63
N GLY A 33 -3.28 7.32 -19.39
CA GLY A 33 -3.85 6.12 -20.02
C GLY A 33 -4.90 5.40 -19.19
N GLY A 34 -6.14 5.40 -19.70
CA GLY A 34 -7.19 4.44 -19.33
C GLY A 34 -8.42 5.08 -18.68
N GLU A 35 -9.41 5.44 -19.49
CA GLU A 35 -10.78 5.71 -19.08
C GLU A 35 -11.50 4.40 -18.72
N ASP A 36 -11.16 3.77 -17.60
CA ASP A 36 -11.87 2.56 -17.13
C ASP A 36 -12.04 2.63 -15.61
N GLU A 37 -13.31 2.56 -15.16
CA GLU A 37 -13.81 2.62 -13.78
C GLU A 37 -12.99 3.48 -12.80
N VAL A 38 -13.33 4.78 -12.77
CA VAL A 38 -12.83 5.74 -11.78
C VAL A 38 -13.11 5.29 -10.33
N VAL A 39 -14.12 4.45 -10.11
CA VAL A 39 -14.54 3.98 -8.79
C VAL A 39 -14.50 2.45 -8.73
N VAL A 40 -13.76 1.92 -7.76
CA VAL A 40 -13.75 0.49 -7.42
C VAL A 40 -14.61 0.26 -6.19
N ASP A 41 -15.61 -0.59 -6.32
CA ASP A 41 -16.52 -0.98 -5.24
C ASP A 41 -16.14 -2.36 -4.66
N THR A 42 -16.29 -2.51 -3.35
CA THR A 42 -16.09 -3.74 -2.60
C THR A 42 -17.21 -3.91 -1.60
N ALA A 43 -17.29 -5.08 -0.95
CA ALA A 43 -18.26 -5.28 0.11
C ALA A 43 -18.11 -4.31 1.31
N GLU A 44 -16.91 -3.75 1.53
CA GLU A 44 -16.60 -2.96 2.74
C GLU A 44 -16.36 -1.47 2.45
N PHE A 45 -15.79 -1.12 1.30
CA PHE A 45 -15.39 0.24 0.95
C PHE A 45 -15.37 0.50 -0.55
N THR A 46 -15.48 1.77 -0.92
CA THR A 46 -15.30 2.25 -2.30
C THR A 46 -14.00 3.05 -2.42
N VAL A 47 -13.32 2.93 -3.56
CA VAL A 47 -12.11 3.69 -3.91
C VAL A 47 -12.38 4.48 -5.16
N ASP A 48 -12.41 5.81 -5.06
CA ASP A 48 -12.43 6.71 -6.20
C ASP A 48 -10.98 7.13 -6.53
N LEU A 49 -10.45 6.56 -7.60
CA LEU A 49 -9.07 6.78 -8.05
C LEU A 49 -8.86 8.21 -8.59
N ALA A 50 -9.87 8.80 -9.23
CA ALA A 50 -9.74 10.16 -9.76
C ALA A 50 -9.83 11.21 -8.65
N ALA A 51 -10.79 11.05 -7.73
CA ALA A 51 -10.94 11.93 -6.57
C ALA A 51 -9.89 11.68 -5.49
N LYS A 52 -9.14 10.58 -5.58
CA LYS A 52 -8.22 10.08 -4.54
C LYS A 52 -8.90 9.93 -3.18
N LYS A 53 -10.08 9.33 -3.18
CA LYS A 53 -10.92 9.15 -2.00
C LYS A 53 -11.22 7.69 -1.74
N VAL A 54 -11.34 7.36 -0.47
CA VAL A 54 -11.82 6.06 0.00
C VAL A 54 -12.98 6.31 0.94
N ASN A 55 -14.08 5.61 0.75
CA ASN A 55 -15.24 5.68 1.63
C ASN A 55 -15.55 4.29 2.19
N ARG A 56 -15.80 4.20 3.50
CA ARG A 56 -16.18 2.97 4.18
C ARG A 56 -17.40 3.24 5.05
N GLY A 57 -18.49 2.50 4.82
CA GLY A 57 -19.74 2.69 5.56
C GLY A 57 -20.26 4.14 5.52
N GLY A 58 -20.15 4.81 4.38
CA GLY A 58 -20.58 6.20 4.20
C GLY A 58 -19.62 7.26 4.74
N LYS A 59 -18.45 6.88 5.28
CA LYS A 59 -17.46 7.82 5.85
C LYS A 59 -16.15 7.83 5.08
N ASP A 60 -15.61 9.02 4.85
CA ASP A 60 -14.31 9.19 4.21
C ASP A 60 -13.19 8.65 5.11
N VAL A 61 -12.35 7.79 4.53
CA VAL A 61 -11.20 7.18 5.20
C VAL A 61 -9.93 7.95 4.80
N ARG A 62 -9.25 8.53 5.80
CA ARG A 62 -8.00 9.26 5.58
C ARG A 62 -6.84 8.28 5.37
N LEU A 63 -6.24 8.33 4.18
CA LEU A 63 -4.99 7.66 3.87
C LEU A 63 -3.83 8.66 3.80
N THR A 64 -2.66 8.23 4.27
CA THR A 64 -1.39 8.91 3.99
C THR A 64 -1.02 8.72 2.52
N PRO A 65 -0.11 9.53 1.96
CA PRO A 65 0.32 9.37 0.56
C PRO A 65 0.86 7.97 0.24
N THR A 66 1.60 7.36 1.16
CA THR A 66 2.16 6.01 0.99
C THR A 66 1.09 4.94 1.03
N GLU A 67 0.13 5.04 1.97
CA GLU A 67 -1.02 4.14 2.04
C GLU A 67 -1.87 4.24 0.77
N TRP A 68 -2.14 5.46 0.28
CA TRP A 68 -2.85 5.69 -0.97
C TRP A 68 -2.13 5.05 -2.15
N HIS A 69 -0.82 5.29 -2.31
CA HIS A 69 -0.08 4.73 -3.45
C HIS A 69 -0.05 3.19 -3.42
N LEU A 70 0.10 2.60 -2.23
CA LEU A 70 0.04 1.15 -2.08
C LEU A 70 -1.34 0.60 -2.45
N LEU A 71 -2.42 1.24 -1.98
CA LEU A 71 -3.79 0.89 -2.35
C LEU A 71 -4.00 1.02 -3.87
N GLU A 72 -3.59 2.13 -4.46
CA GLU A 72 -3.78 2.42 -5.89
C GLU A 72 -3.11 1.36 -6.77
N VAL A 73 -1.86 0.98 -6.48
CA VAL A 73 -1.16 -0.06 -7.23
C VAL A 73 -1.91 -1.39 -7.16
N LEU A 74 -2.41 -1.75 -5.98
CA LEU A 74 -3.13 -3.01 -5.77
C LEU A 74 -4.50 -3.02 -6.47
N VAL A 75 -5.27 -1.94 -6.32
CA VAL A 75 -6.60 -1.79 -6.92
C VAL A 75 -6.53 -1.78 -8.44
N ARG A 76 -5.54 -1.11 -9.04
CA ARG A 76 -5.28 -1.15 -10.49
C ARG A 76 -4.90 -2.54 -11.00
N ASN A 77 -4.45 -3.42 -10.10
CA ASN A 77 -4.10 -4.81 -10.39
C ASN A 77 -5.09 -5.80 -9.72
N THR A 78 -6.38 -5.45 -9.65
CA THR A 78 -7.43 -6.30 -9.06
C THR A 78 -7.34 -7.74 -9.58
N GLY A 79 -7.41 -8.70 -8.66
CA GLY A 79 -7.33 -10.14 -8.92
C GLY A 79 -5.95 -10.64 -9.35
N ARG A 80 -4.94 -9.77 -9.51
CA ARG A 80 -3.57 -10.15 -9.92
C ARG A 80 -2.61 -10.09 -8.74
N LEU A 81 -1.68 -11.04 -8.69
CA LEU A 81 -0.57 -11.01 -7.76
C LEU A 81 0.39 -9.86 -8.13
N VAL A 82 0.62 -8.95 -7.19
CA VAL A 82 1.67 -7.94 -7.28
C VAL A 82 2.80 -8.36 -6.34
N SER A 83 3.99 -8.57 -6.90
CA SER A 83 5.12 -9.08 -6.12
C SER A 83 5.60 -8.06 -5.08
N GLN A 84 6.25 -8.54 -4.01
CA GLN A 84 6.86 -7.67 -3.00
C GLN A 84 7.84 -6.67 -3.62
N LYS A 85 8.67 -7.13 -4.56
CA LYS A 85 9.64 -6.28 -5.26
C LYS A 85 8.94 -5.20 -6.08
N GLN A 86 7.91 -5.55 -6.85
CA GLN A 86 7.14 -4.56 -7.61
C GLN A 86 6.48 -3.53 -6.70
N LEU A 87 5.82 -3.94 -5.61
CA LEU A 87 5.21 -3.00 -4.67
C LEU A 87 6.25 -2.06 -4.04
N LEU A 88 7.41 -2.59 -3.66
CA LEU A 88 8.50 -1.78 -3.11
C LEU A 88 8.98 -0.73 -4.12
N GLN A 89 9.18 -1.14 -5.37
CA GLN A 89 9.65 -0.26 -6.43
C GLN A 89 8.60 0.80 -6.83
N GLU A 90 7.34 0.41 -6.91
CA GLU A 90 6.24 1.30 -7.25
C GLU A 90 5.97 2.32 -6.15
N VAL A 91 6.07 1.95 -4.88
CA VAL A 91 5.69 2.84 -3.77
C VAL A 91 6.88 3.67 -3.26
N TRP A 92 8.09 3.12 -3.22
CA TRP A 92 9.27 3.79 -2.64
C TRP A 92 10.39 4.11 -3.67
N GLY A 93 10.36 3.48 -4.84
CA GLY A 93 11.27 3.75 -5.96
C GLY A 93 12.23 2.60 -6.30
N PRO A 94 12.98 2.71 -7.41
CA PRO A 94 13.69 1.59 -8.03
C PRO A 94 14.81 0.97 -7.18
N SER A 95 15.34 1.72 -6.20
CA SER A 95 16.36 1.24 -5.27
C SER A 95 15.84 0.29 -4.20
N TYR A 96 14.53 0.18 -4.02
CA TYR A 96 13.89 -0.68 -3.03
C TYR A 96 13.61 -2.07 -3.61
N GLY A 97 13.68 -3.09 -2.77
CA GLY A 97 13.42 -4.47 -3.20
C GLY A 97 13.58 -5.54 -2.13
N THR A 98 14.21 -5.22 -1.01
CA THR A 98 14.48 -6.16 0.09
C THR A 98 13.76 -5.80 1.39
N GLU A 99 13.18 -4.61 1.48
CA GLU A 99 12.61 -3.98 2.68
C GLU A 99 11.17 -4.46 2.95
N THR A 100 10.97 -5.78 2.97
CA THR A 100 9.64 -6.41 3.07
C THR A 100 8.88 -6.05 4.35
N ASN A 101 9.58 -5.62 5.41
CA ASN A 101 8.99 -5.09 6.64
C ASN A 101 8.14 -3.84 6.40
N TYR A 102 8.52 -2.97 5.44
CA TYR A 102 7.73 -1.77 5.13
C TYR A 102 6.37 -2.15 4.56
N LEU A 103 6.36 -3.07 3.60
CA LEU A 103 5.11 -3.60 3.05
C LEU A 103 4.20 -4.17 4.13
N ARG A 104 4.76 -4.94 5.07
CA ARG A 104 3.98 -5.54 6.17
C ARG A 104 3.33 -4.46 7.05
N VAL A 105 4.06 -3.41 7.41
CA VAL A 105 3.54 -2.30 8.24
C VAL A 105 2.41 -1.57 7.52
N TYR A 106 2.62 -1.15 6.27
CA TYR A 106 1.61 -0.40 5.52
C TYR A 106 0.41 -1.27 5.13
N MET A 107 0.61 -2.56 4.86
CA MET A 107 -0.49 -3.49 4.64
C MET A 107 -1.34 -3.67 5.91
N ALA A 108 -0.71 -3.79 7.08
CA ALA A 108 -1.44 -3.85 8.34
C ALA A 108 -2.24 -2.56 8.62
N GLN A 109 -1.70 -1.39 8.25
CA GLN A 109 -2.42 -0.12 8.35
C GLN A 109 -3.62 -0.06 7.41
N LEU A 110 -3.48 -0.47 6.14
CA LEU A 110 -4.60 -0.54 5.20
C LEU A 110 -5.70 -1.47 5.70
N ARG A 111 -5.33 -2.69 6.15
CA ARG A 111 -6.30 -3.65 6.69
C ARG A 111 -7.06 -3.09 7.88
N ARG A 112 -6.38 -2.46 8.84
CA ARG A 112 -7.03 -1.81 9.99
C ARG A 112 -8.03 -0.73 9.61
N LYS A 113 -7.81 -0.04 8.49
CA LYS A 113 -8.68 1.04 8.02
C LYS A 113 -9.84 0.56 7.17
N LEU A 114 -9.63 -0.52 6.40
CA LEU A 114 -10.50 -0.88 5.27
C LEU A 114 -11.17 -2.25 5.39
N GLU A 115 -10.54 -3.22 6.07
CA GLU A 115 -11.15 -4.54 6.28
C GLU A 115 -12.18 -4.48 7.42
N ALA A 116 -13.21 -5.33 7.32
CA ALA A 116 -14.08 -5.61 8.46
C ALA A 116 -13.32 -6.26 9.62
N ASP A 117 -12.52 -7.29 9.30
CA ASP A 117 -11.62 -7.96 10.24
C ASP A 117 -10.18 -7.94 9.69
N PRO A 118 -9.29 -7.09 10.24
CA PRO A 118 -7.91 -7.01 9.79
C PRO A 118 -7.10 -8.31 9.96
N ALA A 119 -7.51 -9.21 10.86
CA ALA A 119 -6.85 -10.51 11.08
C ALA A 119 -7.26 -11.55 10.03
N HIS A 120 -8.45 -11.40 9.43
CA HIS A 120 -8.99 -12.26 8.38
C HIS A 120 -9.36 -11.40 7.16
N PRO A 121 -8.36 -10.82 6.46
CA PRO A 121 -8.60 -9.88 5.39
C PRO A 121 -9.29 -10.55 4.20
N ARG A 122 -10.30 -9.86 3.65
CA ARG A 122 -11.04 -10.31 2.45
C ARG A 122 -10.53 -9.65 1.19
N HIS A 123 -10.01 -8.43 1.28
CA HIS A 123 -9.64 -7.62 0.14
C HIS A 123 -8.13 -7.55 -0.06
N PHE A 124 -7.36 -7.46 1.02
CA PHE A 124 -5.89 -7.35 0.96
C PHE A 124 -5.24 -8.70 1.29
N ILE A 125 -5.12 -9.58 0.30
CA ILE A 125 -4.66 -10.95 0.49
C ILE A 125 -3.13 -11.02 0.48
N THR A 126 -2.56 -11.71 1.47
CA THR A 126 -1.12 -12.03 1.48
C THR A 126 -0.89 -13.34 0.74
N GLU A 127 0.09 -13.29 -0.17
CA GLU A 127 0.59 -14.44 -0.92
C GLU A 127 2.00 -14.74 -0.38
N PRO A 128 2.15 -15.68 0.57
CA PRO A 128 3.38 -15.83 1.36
C PRO A 128 4.63 -15.99 0.50
N GLY A 129 5.66 -15.18 0.79
CA GLY A 129 6.92 -15.16 0.04
C GLY A 129 6.84 -14.53 -1.35
N MET A 130 5.64 -14.24 -1.87
CA MET A 130 5.44 -13.74 -3.22
C MET A 130 5.07 -12.26 -3.26
N GLY A 131 4.03 -11.87 -2.52
CA GLY A 131 3.44 -10.55 -2.68
C GLY A 131 2.06 -10.40 -2.04
N TYR A 132 1.26 -9.56 -2.68
CA TYR A 132 -0.10 -9.29 -2.25
C TYR A 132 -1.04 -9.25 -3.45
N ARG A 133 -2.31 -9.52 -3.20
CA ARG A 133 -3.37 -9.47 -4.18
C ARG A 133 -4.53 -8.66 -3.61
N PHE A 134 -5.18 -7.90 -4.48
CA PHE A 134 -6.42 -7.23 -4.16
C PHE A 134 -7.61 -8.01 -4.70
N GLU A 135 -8.62 -8.23 -3.87
CA GLU A 135 -9.90 -8.87 -4.21
C GLU A 135 -11.08 -7.93 -3.88
N LYS A 136 -12.10 -7.89 -4.74
CA LYS A 136 -13.30 -7.06 -4.55
C LYS A 136 -14.25 -7.66 -3.52
#